data_AF-A0A5B7Y6R5-F1
#
_entry.id   AF-A0A5B7Y6R5-F1
#
_cell.length_a   1.000
_cell.length_b   1.000
_cell.length_c   1.000
_cell.angle_alpha   90.00
_cell.angle_beta   90.00
_cell.angle_gamma   90.00
#
_symmetry.space_group_name_H-M   'P 1'
#
loop_
_entity.id
_entity.type
_entity.pdbx_description
1 polymer ?
#
loop_
_entity_poly.entity_id
_entity_poly.type
_entity_poly.pdbx_seq_one_letter_code
_entity_poly.pdbx_strand_id
1 'polypeptide(L)'
;MEEKTVKEVEELNKVYFKSLANTRASASMMVISFTGAFASALFLLFQYFYFVKGYGINPLENYFFDFVLIYVIYLVVATFIPLGMTFIYRRQILSTILLLLSYIGIFLSLILISYIILVYSGTNLQEYNERSLYTIPFLLICTVVGFVYHYFWLKSELKKGFSTNRTMGNYFAKSSTRNNNSLLIIFTVSMLGGVLSGKFALVLGILTAVLFSYGFSQLITEVAYLLYLKTQSKEYWEDVPKKKETFRNLFKDFSLKKAKIRISLEILFCSIFLGIMYNIGYFSPSSYTPLWLIWFGRTFIILIGLDILGSFILSMMKRLKTGFKKGKKK
;
A
#
# COMPACT_ATOMS: atom_id res chain seq x y z
N MET A 1 2.59 -36.70 13.06
CA MET A 1 1.74 -35.95 12.11
C MET A 1 1.51 -36.90 10.96
N GLU A 2 0.26 -37.31 10.70
CA GLU A 2 -0.04 -38.22 9.58
C GLU A 2 0.46 -37.61 8.27
N GLU A 3 1.10 -38.44 7.45
CA GLU A 3 1.58 -38.07 6.13
C GLU A 3 0.37 -37.94 5.21
N LYS A 4 0.08 -36.71 4.75
CA LYS A 4 -1.05 -36.46 3.86
C LYS A 4 -0.84 -37.16 2.52
N THR A 5 -1.91 -37.68 1.95
CA THR A 5 -1.85 -38.25 0.60
C THR A 5 -1.62 -37.16 -0.44
N VAL A 6 -1.02 -37.51 -1.59
CA VAL A 6 -0.79 -36.57 -2.71
C VAL A 6 -2.08 -35.85 -3.13
N LYS A 7 -3.20 -36.58 -3.16
CA LYS A 7 -4.52 -36.03 -3.50
C LYS A 7 -5.01 -34.98 -2.50
N GLU A 8 -4.80 -35.21 -1.20
CA GLU A 8 -5.16 -34.23 -0.16
C GLU A 8 -4.32 -32.95 -0.29
N VAL A 9 -3.02 -33.08 -0.57
CA VAL A 9 -2.12 -31.93 -0.77
C VAL A 9 -2.56 -31.09 -1.96
N GLU A 10 -2.89 -31.73 -3.08
CA GLU A 10 -3.39 -31.05 -4.29
C GLU A 10 -4.70 -30.31 -4.05
N GLU A 11 -5.68 -30.95 -3.38
CA GLU A 11 -6.96 -30.31 -3.06
C GLU A 11 -6.77 -29.12 -2.09
N LEU A 12 -5.91 -29.24 -1.08
CA LEU A 12 -5.60 -28.12 -0.19
C LEU A 12 -4.99 -26.92 -0.92
N ASN A 13 -4.03 -27.18 -1.81
CA ASN A 13 -3.42 -26.15 -2.64
C ASN A 13 -4.45 -25.49 -3.56
N LYS A 14 -5.30 -26.29 -4.19
CA LYS A 14 -6.35 -25.82 -5.08
C LYS A 14 -7.35 -24.94 -4.37
N VAL A 15 -7.85 -25.37 -3.22
CA VAL A 15 -8.76 -24.58 -2.37
C VAL A 15 -8.10 -23.26 -1.96
N TYR A 16 -6.81 -23.28 -1.60
CA TYR A 16 -6.07 -22.07 -1.26
C TYR A 16 -6.00 -21.07 -2.41
N PHE A 17 -5.58 -21.49 -3.61
CA PHE A 17 -5.42 -20.59 -4.76
C PHE A 17 -6.75 -20.09 -5.31
N LYS A 18 -7.82 -20.89 -5.26
CA LYS A 18 -9.18 -20.41 -5.55
C LYS A 18 -9.63 -19.36 -4.55
N SER A 19 -9.37 -19.58 -3.26
CA SER A 19 -9.66 -18.57 -2.22
C SER A 19 -8.86 -17.30 -2.45
N LEU A 20 -7.56 -17.40 -2.75
CA LEU A 20 -6.69 -16.26 -3.05
C LEU A 20 -7.21 -15.45 -4.24
N ALA A 21 -7.54 -16.12 -5.36
CA ALA A 21 -8.10 -15.51 -6.56
C ALA A 21 -9.39 -14.75 -6.28
N ASN A 22 -10.27 -15.26 -5.42
CA ASN A 22 -11.54 -14.61 -5.09
C ASN A 22 -11.45 -13.56 -3.97
N THR A 23 -10.23 -13.31 -3.45
CA THR A 23 -9.98 -12.39 -2.33
C THR A 23 -8.84 -11.43 -2.65
N ARG A 24 -7.66 -11.63 -2.05
CA ARG A 24 -6.48 -10.75 -2.15
C ARG A 24 -5.87 -10.71 -3.54
N ALA A 25 -6.11 -11.71 -4.39
CA ALA A 25 -5.66 -11.71 -5.78
C ALA A 25 -6.80 -11.54 -6.78
N SER A 26 -7.95 -11.02 -6.32
CA SER A 26 -9.05 -10.70 -7.23
C SER A 26 -8.70 -9.48 -8.07
N ALA A 27 -9.13 -9.51 -9.32
CA ALA A 27 -9.05 -8.35 -10.18
C ALA A 27 -9.62 -7.05 -9.57
N SER A 28 -10.69 -7.16 -8.78
CA SER A 28 -11.29 -6.05 -8.06
C SER A 28 -10.33 -5.36 -7.07
N MET A 29 -9.29 -6.06 -6.62
CA MET A 29 -8.29 -5.51 -5.72
C MET A 29 -7.36 -4.50 -6.39
N MET A 30 -7.36 -4.36 -7.73
CA MET A 30 -6.59 -3.31 -8.41
C MET A 30 -6.95 -1.90 -7.92
N VAL A 31 -8.13 -1.71 -7.31
CA VAL A 31 -8.53 -0.46 -6.62
C VAL A 31 -7.48 0.01 -5.60
N ILE A 32 -6.79 -0.92 -4.93
CA ILE A 32 -5.82 -0.55 -3.90
C ILE A 32 -4.58 0.14 -4.48
N SER A 33 -4.39 0.09 -5.81
CA SER A 33 -3.34 0.81 -6.55
C SER A 33 -3.34 2.31 -6.25
N PHE A 34 -4.50 2.88 -5.91
CA PHE A 34 -4.60 4.28 -5.49
C PHE A 34 -3.68 4.60 -4.30
N THR A 35 -3.55 3.68 -3.35
CA THR A 35 -2.68 3.84 -2.18
C THR A 35 -1.21 3.90 -2.59
N GLY A 36 -0.81 3.02 -3.54
CA GLY A 36 0.53 3.05 -4.12
C GLY A 36 0.79 4.35 -4.90
N ALA A 37 -0.18 4.78 -5.72
CA ALA A 37 -0.10 6.03 -6.47
C ALA A 37 0.11 7.23 -5.53
N PHE A 38 -0.63 7.27 -4.42
CA PHE A 38 -0.48 8.32 -3.41
C PHE A 38 0.90 8.29 -2.74
N ALA A 39 1.36 7.12 -2.30
CA ALA A 39 2.68 6.97 -1.67
C ALA A 39 3.82 7.35 -2.63
N SER A 40 3.77 6.90 -3.89
CA SER A 40 4.75 7.29 -4.91
C SER A 40 4.66 8.77 -5.29
N ALA A 41 3.47 9.38 -5.29
CA ALA A 41 3.33 10.81 -5.51
C ALA A 41 3.97 11.64 -4.39
N LEU A 42 3.85 11.20 -3.13
CA LEU A 42 4.59 11.80 -2.02
C LEU A 42 6.11 11.68 -2.22
N PHE A 43 6.58 10.53 -2.70
CA PHE A 43 7.99 10.34 -3.02
C PHE A 43 8.46 11.28 -4.15
N LEU A 44 7.68 11.40 -5.23
CA LEU A 44 8.01 12.30 -6.34
C LEU A 44 8.00 13.75 -5.92
N LEU A 45 7.02 14.16 -5.10
CA LEU A 45 6.99 15.51 -4.55
C LEU A 45 8.28 15.81 -3.78
N PHE A 46 8.72 14.85 -2.96
CA PHE A 46 9.97 14.96 -2.21
C PHE A 46 11.19 15.07 -3.14
N GLN A 47 11.32 14.17 -4.11
CA GLN A 47 12.42 14.19 -5.07
C GLN A 47 12.44 15.45 -5.93
N TYR A 48 11.28 15.98 -6.29
CA TYR A 48 11.15 17.24 -7.03
C TYR A 48 11.84 18.38 -6.28
N PHE A 49 11.54 18.54 -4.98
CA PHE A 49 12.21 19.57 -4.17
C PHE A 49 13.70 19.29 -4.00
N TYR A 50 14.09 18.03 -3.83
CA TYR A 50 15.49 17.65 -3.73
C TYR A 50 16.30 18.04 -4.97
N PHE A 51 15.81 17.75 -6.18
CA PHE A 51 16.47 18.13 -7.42
C PHE A 51 16.44 19.65 -7.66
N VAL A 52 15.27 20.28 -7.52
CA VAL A 52 15.12 21.71 -7.85
C VAL A 52 15.78 22.62 -6.83
N LYS A 53 15.61 22.36 -5.52
CA LYS A 53 16.15 23.21 -4.45
C LYS A 53 17.52 22.75 -3.97
N GLY A 54 17.83 21.45 -4.04
CA GLY A 54 19.12 20.91 -3.62
C GLY A 54 20.21 21.08 -4.67
N TYR A 55 19.90 20.81 -5.95
CA TYR A 55 20.88 20.81 -7.03
C TYR A 55 20.61 21.84 -8.15
N GLY A 56 19.41 22.44 -8.19
CA GLY A 56 19.03 23.33 -9.29
C GLY A 56 18.80 22.61 -10.63
N ILE A 57 18.55 21.30 -10.58
CA ILE A 57 18.37 20.45 -11.77
C ILE A 57 16.88 20.23 -12.03
N ASN A 58 16.51 20.13 -13.31
CA ASN A 58 15.16 19.75 -13.70
C ASN A 58 14.91 18.25 -13.37
N PRO A 59 13.91 17.90 -12.53
CA PRO A 59 13.64 16.51 -12.16
C PRO A 59 13.30 15.60 -13.35
N LEU A 60 12.73 16.16 -14.42
CA LEU A 60 12.38 15.43 -15.65
C LEU A 60 13.59 15.04 -16.51
N GLU A 61 14.79 15.46 -16.14
CA GLU A 61 16.03 14.96 -16.75
C GLU A 61 16.52 13.67 -16.07
N ASN A 62 15.90 13.28 -14.95
CA ASN A 62 16.27 12.09 -14.20
C ASN A 62 15.41 10.88 -14.60
N TYR A 63 16.03 9.88 -15.25
CA TYR A 63 15.34 8.66 -15.68
C TYR A 63 14.58 7.92 -14.57
N PHE A 64 15.10 7.93 -13.33
CA PHE A 64 14.44 7.26 -12.23
C PHE A 64 13.19 8.02 -11.76
N PHE A 65 13.25 9.36 -11.74
CA PHE A 65 12.09 10.20 -11.47
C PHE A 65 10.98 9.95 -12.50
N ASP A 66 11.33 9.94 -13.79
CA ASP A 66 10.38 9.68 -14.88
C ASP A 66 9.78 8.27 -14.80
N PHE A 67 10.61 7.26 -14.51
CA PHE A 67 10.13 5.90 -14.30
C PHE A 67 9.06 5.83 -13.20
N VAL A 68 9.33 6.44 -12.04
CA VAL A 68 8.37 6.47 -10.93
C VAL A 68 7.11 7.27 -11.30
N LEU A 69 7.27 8.38 -12.04
CA LEU A 69 6.14 9.18 -12.53
C LEU A 69 5.23 8.39 -13.47
N ILE A 70 5.79 7.67 -14.44
CA ILE A 70 5.05 6.79 -15.34
C ILE A 70 4.32 5.70 -14.52
N TYR A 71 4.99 5.14 -13.50
CA TYR A 71 4.38 4.14 -12.64
C TYR A 71 3.21 4.70 -11.81
N VAL A 72 3.30 5.95 -11.32
CA VAL A 72 2.18 6.63 -10.66
C VAL A 72 0.98 6.74 -11.59
N ILE A 73 1.21 7.19 -12.84
CA ILE A 73 0.15 7.28 -13.86
C ILE A 73 -0.50 5.92 -14.06
N TYR A 74 0.31 4.86 -14.20
CA TYR A 74 -0.18 3.50 -14.32
C TYR A 74 -1.04 3.08 -13.12
N LEU A 75 -0.61 3.33 -11.88
CA LEU A 75 -1.36 2.97 -10.67
C LEU A 75 -2.69 3.73 -10.56
N VAL A 76 -2.72 4.99 -10.99
CA VAL A 76 -3.97 5.77 -11.10
C VAL A 76 -4.91 5.13 -12.11
N VAL A 77 -4.42 4.79 -13.31
CA VAL A 77 -5.23 4.10 -14.33
C VAL A 77 -5.74 2.75 -13.80
N ALA A 78 -4.86 1.94 -13.20
CA ALA A 78 -5.15 0.63 -12.65
C ALA A 78 -6.29 0.64 -11.61
N THR A 79 -6.37 1.72 -10.82
CA THR A 79 -7.45 1.94 -9.83
C THR A 79 -8.84 1.89 -10.46
N PHE A 80 -8.98 2.39 -11.70
CA PHE A 80 -10.26 2.50 -12.38
C PHE A 80 -10.60 1.30 -13.29
N ILE A 81 -9.62 0.45 -13.63
CA ILE A 81 -9.85 -0.73 -14.48
C ILE A 81 -10.96 -1.63 -13.90
N PRO A 82 -11.02 -1.93 -12.58
CA PRO A 82 -12.10 -2.68 -11.93
C PRO A 82 -13.52 -2.23 -12.28
N LEU A 83 -13.75 -0.97 -12.63
CA LEU A 83 -15.09 -0.49 -12.98
C LEU A 83 -15.63 -1.11 -14.28
N GLY A 84 -14.75 -1.56 -15.17
CA GLY A 84 -15.05 -2.31 -16.38
C GLY A 84 -15.22 -3.82 -16.16
N MET A 85 -15.84 -4.23 -15.03
CA MET A 85 -15.95 -5.64 -14.55
C MET A 85 -16.11 -6.67 -15.68
N THR A 86 -17.01 -6.45 -16.63
CA THR A 86 -17.26 -7.41 -17.73
C THR A 86 -16.03 -7.74 -18.58
N PHE A 87 -15.14 -6.75 -18.81
CA PHE A 87 -13.91 -6.95 -19.59
C PHE A 87 -12.85 -7.71 -18.80
N ILE A 88 -12.69 -7.34 -17.54
CA ILE A 88 -11.70 -7.94 -16.63
C ILE A 88 -11.98 -9.42 -16.41
N TYR A 89 -13.22 -9.78 -16.04
CA TYR A 89 -13.56 -11.17 -15.74
C TYR A 89 -13.56 -12.04 -17.01
N ARG A 90 -13.65 -11.44 -18.20
CA ARG A 90 -13.49 -12.12 -19.49
C ARG A 90 -12.01 -12.35 -19.87
N ARG A 91 -11.10 -11.51 -19.36
CA ARG A 91 -9.66 -11.56 -19.65
C ARG A 91 -8.85 -11.79 -18.37
N GLN A 92 -9.14 -12.91 -17.68
CA GLN A 92 -8.56 -13.26 -16.37
C GLN A 92 -7.02 -13.23 -16.33
N ILE A 93 -6.35 -13.75 -17.36
CA ILE A 93 -4.88 -13.76 -17.44
C ILE A 93 -4.35 -12.31 -17.49
N LEU A 94 -4.86 -11.49 -18.41
CA LEU A 94 -4.47 -10.09 -18.54
C LEU A 94 -4.78 -9.30 -17.26
N SER A 95 -5.95 -9.52 -16.66
CA SER A 95 -6.31 -8.87 -15.40
C SER A 95 -5.37 -9.26 -14.25
N THR A 96 -4.90 -10.50 -14.23
CA THR A 96 -3.98 -10.96 -13.18
C THR A 96 -2.57 -10.39 -13.42
N ILE A 97 -2.14 -10.23 -14.68
CA ILE A 97 -0.91 -9.52 -15.04
C ILE A 97 -0.97 -8.05 -14.58
N LEU A 98 -2.08 -7.37 -14.88
CA LEU A 98 -2.29 -5.99 -14.43
C LEU A 98 -2.31 -5.89 -12.90
N LEU A 99 -2.98 -6.82 -12.21
CA LEU A 99 -2.95 -6.85 -10.75
C LEU A 99 -1.54 -7.07 -10.18
N LEU A 100 -0.76 -7.97 -10.81
CA LEU A 100 0.62 -8.24 -10.41
C LEU A 100 1.50 -6.98 -10.57
N LEU A 101 1.38 -6.27 -11.70
CA LEU A 101 2.04 -4.99 -11.91
C LEU A 101 1.60 -3.95 -10.87
N SER A 102 0.32 -3.84 -10.55
CA SER A 102 -0.15 -2.98 -9.45
C SER A 102 0.53 -3.31 -8.11
N TYR A 103 0.68 -4.60 -7.76
CA TYR A 103 1.34 -5.00 -6.51
C TYR A 103 2.84 -4.74 -6.50
N ILE A 104 3.52 -4.92 -7.63
CA ILE A 104 4.93 -4.52 -7.79
C ILE A 104 5.05 -3.01 -7.60
N GLY A 105 4.13 -2.22 -8.18
CA GLY A 105 4.08 -0.77 -8.00
C GLY A 105 3.89 -0.33 -6.57
N ILE A 106 2.88 -0.86 -5.89
CA ILE A 106 2.60 -0.54 -4.48
C ILE A 106 3.80 -0.93 -3.62
N PHE A 107 4.41 -2.08 -3.87
CA PHE A 107 5.60 -2.52 -3.15
C PHE A 107 6.76 -1.53 -3.37
N LEU A 108 7.02 -1.12 -4.61
CA LEU A 108 8.00 -0.09 -4.93
C LEU A 108 7.67 1.21 -4.19
N SER A 109 6.43 1.69 -4.20
CA SER A 109 6.01 2.90 -3.48
C SER A 109 6.36 2.83 -1.99
N LEU A 110 6.11 1.68 -1.35
CA LEU A 110 6.37 1.49 0.07
C LEU A 110 7.87 1.46 0.38
N ILE A 111 8.67 0.80 -0.44
CA ILE A 111 10.14 0.81 -0.32
C ILE A 111 10.68 2.24 -0.50
N LEU A 112 10.12 3.03 -1.42
CA LEU A 112 10.51 4.42 -1.63
C LEU A 112 10.12 5.34 -0.47
N ILE A 113 9.02 5.07 0.22
CA ILE A 113 8.69 5.75 1.48
C ILE A 113 9.69 5.37 2.59
N SER A 114 10.03 4.08 2.73
CA SER A 114 11.08 3.65 3.68
C SER A 114 12.44 4.30 3.37
N TYR A 115 12.78 4.47 2.09
CA TYR A 115 13.96 5.22 1.66
C TYR A 115 13.93 6.66 2.17
N ILE A 116 12.82 7.40 1.99
CA ILE A 116 12.71 8.79 2.48
C ILE A 116 12.91 8.84 4.00
N ILE A 117 12.29 7.94 4.75
CA ILE A 117 12.40 7.90 6.22
C ILE A 117 13.86 7.67 6.65
N LEU A 118 14.59 6.78 5.98
CA LEU A 118 15.97 6.43 6.32
C LEU A 118 16.97 7.53 5.93
N VAL A 119 16.86 8.05 4.71
CA VAL A 119 17.82 9.00 4.18
C VAL A 119 17.59 10.41 4.75
N TYR A 120 16.34 10.83 4.93
CA TYR A 120 16.01 12.21 5.31
C TYR A 120 15.96 12.47 6.82
N SER A 121 16.61 11.62 7.61
CA SER A 121 16.95 11.92 9.00
C SER A 121 18.22 12.78 9.14
N GLY A 122 18.84 13.21 8.03
CA GLY A 122 19.95 14.18 8.01
C GLY A 122 19.49 15.64 7.87
N THR A 123 20.39 16.58 8.16
CA THR A 123 20.08 18.03 8.23
C THR A 123 20.49 18.82 6.98
N ASN A 124 21.34 18.24 6.12
CA ASN A 124 21.93 18.91 4.97
C ASN A 124 22.13 17.92 3.78
N LEU A 125 22.47 18.46 2.60
CA LEU A 125 22.53 17.69 1.34
C LEU A 125 23.63 16.63 1.33
N GLN A 126 24.75 16.88 2.02
CA GLN A 126 25.85 15.94 2.14
C GLN A 126 25.45 14.70 2.95
N GLU A 127 24.86 14.88 4.13
CA GLU A 127 24.37 13.78 4.96
C GLU A 127 23.30 12.94 4.23
N TYR A 128 22.48 13.58 3.38
CA TYR A 128 21.55 12.87 2.53
C TYR A 128 22.26 11.91 1.58
N ASN A 129 23.27 12.39 0.84
CA ASN A 129 24.01 11.57 -0.12
C ASN A 129 24.73 10.40 0.56
N GLU A 130 25.39 10.67 1.68
CA GLU A 130 26.11 9.65 2.46
C GLU A 130 25.15 8.56 2.96
N ARG A 131 23.99 8.95 3.52
CA ARG A 131 22.98 7.98 3.97
C ARG A 131 22.32 7.22 2.83
N SER A 132 22.11 7.88 1.69
CA SER A 132 21.55 7.26 0.50
C SER A 132 22.42 6.10 0.02
N LEU A 133 23.75 6.28 0.05
CA LEU A 133 24.74 5.28 -0.35
C LEU A 133 24.61 3.96 0.41
N TYR A 134 24.29 4.00 1.71
CA TYR A 134 24.06 2.79 2.52
C TYR A 134 22.60 2.31 2.49
N THR A 135 21.65 3.22 2.35
CA THR A 135 20.22 2.90 2.39
C THR A 135 19.77 2.14 1.15
N ILE A 136 20.24 2.54 -0.04
CA ILE A 136 19.91 1.85 -1.30
C ILE A 136 20.30 0.36 -1.27
N PRO A 137 21.56 -0.03 -0.98
CA PRO A 137 21.93 -1.44 -0.93
C PRO A 137 21.18 -2.19 0.18
N PHE A 138 20.94 -1.57 1.34
CA PHE A 138 20.13 -2.18 2.40
C PHE A 138 18.72 -2.54 1.91
N LEU A 139 18.02 -1.60 1.27
CA LEU A 139 16.67 -1.84 0.74
C LEU A 139 16.64 -2.89 -0.38
N LEU A 140 17.67 -2.89 -1.24
CA LEU A 140 17.84 -3.92 -2.28
C LEU A 140 18.04 -5.30 -1.66
N ILE A 141 18.90 -5.43 -0.65
CA ILE A 141 19.13 -6.69 0.06
C ILE A 141 17.84 -7.17 0.72
N CYS A 142 17.12 -6.31 1.44
CA CYS A 142 15.84 -6.67 2.05
C CYS A 142 14.83 -7.19 1.01
N THR A 143 14.77 -6.52 -0.14
CA THR A 143 13.88 -6.91 -1.24
C THR A 143 14.26 -8.27 -1.81
N VAL A 144 15.53 -8.48 -2.16
CA VAL A 144 16.02 -9.73 -2.76
C VAL A 144 15.85 -10.90 -1.79
N VAL A 145 16.25 -10.73 -0.52
CA VAL A 145 16.10 -11.76 0.52
C VAL A 145 14.63 -12.11 0.73
N GLY A 146 13.73 -11.12 0.72
CA GLY A 146 12.29 -11.34 0.84
C GLY A 146 11.75 -12.24 -0.29
N PHE A 147 12.13 -11.98 -1.54
CA PHE A 147 11.72 -12.80 -2.68
C PHE A 147 12.33 -14.21 -2.65
N VAL A 148 13.62 -14.32 -2.34
CA VAL A 148 14.30 -15.64 -2.24
C VAL A 148 13.62 -16.49 -1.16
N TYR A 149 13.38 -15.92 0.01
CA TYR A 149 12.69 -16.61 1.09
C TYR A 149 11.30 -17.08 0.66
N HIS A 150 10.47 -16.19 0.09
CA HIS A 150 9.09 -16.53 -0.27
C HIS A 150 8.99 -17.50 -1.45
N TYR A 151 9.98 -17.53 -2.34
CA TYR A 151 10.09 -18.57 -3.37
C TYR A 151 10.27 -19.96 -2.74
N PHE A 152 11.25 -20.13 -1.84
CA PHE A 152 11.48 -21.41 -1.18
C PHE A 152 10.34 -21.80 -0.23
N TRP A 153 9.79 -20.82 0.48
CA TRP A 153 8.63 -21.03 1.33
C TRP A 153 7.43 -21.51 0.51
N LEU A 154 7.09 -20.86 -0.62
CA LEU A 154 6.00 -21.29 -1.50
C LEU A 154 6.24 -22.72 -2.00
N LYS A 155 7.46 -23.04 -2.45
CA LYS A 155 7.84 -24.40 -2.89
C LYS A 155 7.64 -25.43 -1.77
N SER A 156 7.97 -25.09 -0.53
CA SER A 156 7.75 -25.94 0.63
C SER A 156 6.26 -26.13 0.94
N GLU A 157 5.46 -25.06 0.94
CA GLU A 157 4.03 -25.12 1.21
C GLU A 157 3.29 -25.95 0.16
N LEU A 158 3.64 -25.81 -1.12
CA LEU A 158 3.04 -26.61 -2.19
C LEU A 158 3.25 -28.11 -1.98
N LYS A 159 4.37 -28.54 -1.40
CA LYS A 159 4.63 -29.95 -1.08
C LYS A 159 3.82 -30.45 0.12
N LYS A 160 3.52 -29.58 1.09
CA LYS A 160 2.81 -29.94 2.34
C LYS A 160 1.29 -29.76 2.25
N GLY A 161 0.84 -28.97 1.28
CA GLY A 161 -0.53 -28.50 1.16
C GLY A 161 -0.79 -27.33 2.11
N PHE A 162 -1.34 -26.23 1.58
CA PHE A 162 -1.69 -25.06 2.38
C PHE A 162 -2.67 -25.39 3.52
N SER A 163 -2.48 -24.77 4.69
CA SER A 163 -3.36 -24.97 5.83
C SER A 163 -4.73 -24.29 5.66
N THR A 164 -5.77 -24.91 6.21
CA THR A 164 -7.13 -24.36 6.26
C THR A 164 -7.17 -23.00 6.94
N ASN A 165 -6.40 -22.81 8.01
CA ASN A 165 -6.27 -21.51 8.71
C ASN A 165 -5.75 -20.38 7.80
N ARG A 166 -4.83 -20.70 6.88
CA ARG A 166 -4.30 -19.72 5.93
C ARG A 166 -5.29 -19.42 4.81
N THR A 167 -5.98 -20.44 4.31
CA THR A 167 -7.11 -20.30 3.38
C THR A 167 -8.23 -19.44 3.99
N MET A 168 -8.60 -19.69 5.24
CA MET A 168 -9.57 -18.87 5.97
C MET A 168 -9.06 -17.44 6.17
N GLY A 169 -7.76 -17.27 6.41
CA GLY A 169 -7.10 -15.96 6.45
C GLY A 169 -7.33 -15.11 5.19
N ASN A 170 -7.35 -15.73 4.00
CA ASN A 170 -7.66 -15.01 2.76
C ASN A 170 -9.09 -14.46 2.75
N TYR A 171 -10.06 -15.24 3.23
CA TYR A 171 -11.46 -14.79 3.35
C TYR A 171 -11.62 -13.70 4.42
N PHE A 172 -10.94 -13.81 5.55
CA PHE A 172 -10.99 -12.83 6.63
C PHE A 172 -10.23 -11.53 6.35
N ALA A 173 -9.23 -11.55 5.46
CA ALA A 173 -8.59 -10.33 4.96
C ALA A 173 -9.58 -9.38 4.26
N LYS A 174 -10.74 -9.90 3.82
CA LYS A 174 -11.85 -9.10 3.27
C LYS A 174 -12.76 -8.47 4.35
N SER A 175 -12.71 -8.92 5.61
CA SER A 175 -13.72 -8.56 6.61
C SER A 175 -13.29 -8.37 8.07
N SER A 176 -12.04 -8.59 8.50
CA SER A 176 -11.73 -8.42 9.93
C SER A 176 -10.28 -8.12 10.30
N THR A 177 -10.19 -7.22 11.31
CA THR A 177 -9.15 -7.01 12.32
C THR A 177 -8.55 -8.32 12.82
N ARG A 178 -7.43 -8.75 12.23
CA ARG A 178 -6.62 -9.85 12.77
C ARG A 178 -5.48 -9.28 13.61
N ASN A 179 -5.59 -9.47 14.92
CA ASN A 179 -4.59 -9.05 15.90
C ASN A 179 -3.45 -10.08 15.97
N ASN A 180 -2.32 -9.79 15.32
CA ASN A 180 -1.08 -10.55 15.52
C ASN A 180 -0.26 -9.86 16.63
N ASN A 181 -0.47 -10.29 17.88
CA ASN A 181 0.19 -9.72 19.06
C ASN A 181 1.72 -9.71 18.95
N SER A 182 2.36 -10.73 18.36
CA SER A 182 3.83 -10.81 18.32
C SER A 182 4.48 -9.74 17.45
N LEU A 183 3.94 -9.46 16.26
CA LEU A 183 4.46 -8.39 15.38
C LEU A 183 4.20 -7.01 15.99
N LEU A 184 3.04 -6.82 16.62
CA LEU A 184 2.72 -5.59 17.35
C LEU A 184 3.64 -5.37 18.55
N ILE A 185 3.97 -6.43 19.30
CA ILE A 185 4.90 -6.37 20.42
C ILE A 185 6.32 -6.04 19.93
N ILE A 186 6.82 -6.73 18.90
CA ILE A 186 8.13 -6.44 18.30
C ILE A 186 8.19 -5.00 17.79
N PHE A 187 7.15 -4.55 17.09
CA PHE A 187 7.04 -3.18 16.61
C PHE A 187 7.04 -2.19 17.78
N THR A 188 6.23 -2.41 18.81
CA THR A 188 6.10 -1.50 19.97
C THR A 188 7.39 -1.42 20.78
N VAL A 189 8.03 -2.55 21.07
CA VAL A 189 9.31 -2.61 21.82
C VAL A 189 10.43 -1.95 21.02
N SER A 190 10.49 -2.20 19.70
CA SER A 190 11.49 -1.59 18.83
C SER A 190 11.28 -0.07 18.71
N MET A 191 10.02 0.38 18.62
CA MET A 191 9.68 1.81 18.59
C MET A 191 10.02 2.50 19.92
N LEU A 192 9.81 1.84 21.07
CA LEU A 192 10.28 2.31 22.38
C LEU A 192 11.80 2.47 22.42
N GLY A 193 12.55 1.49 21.91
CA GLY A 193 14.01 1.59 21.77
C GLY A 193 14.45 2.74 20.84
N GLY A 194 13.70 2.98 19.75
CA GLY A 194 13.91 4.10 18.84
C GLY A 194 13.68 5.47 19.49
N VAL A 195 12.64 5.58 20.33
CA VAL A 195 12.36 6.80 21.11
C VAL A 195 13.46 7.05 22.14
N LEU A 196 13.83 6.03 22.92
CA LEU A 196 14.83 6.14 23.99
C LEU A 196 16.24 6.44 23.45
N SER A 197 16.57 5.96 22.25
CA SER A 197 17.87 6.23 21.61
C SER A 197 17.93 7.54 20.81
N GLY A 198 16.81 8.26 20.69
CA GLY A 198 16.70 9.44 19.81
C GLY A 198 16.77 9.12 18.31
N LYS A 199 16.85 7.84 17.92
CA LYS A 199 16.97 7.37 16.52
C LYS A 199 15.65 6.82 15.98
N PHE A 200 14.54 7.41 16.39
CA PHE A 200 13.19 6.94 16.07
C PHE A 200 12.94 6.75 14.57
N ALA A 201 13.29 7.75 13.75
CA ALA A 201 13.11 7.68 12.29
C ALA A 201 13.91 6.54 11.65
N LEU A 202 15.14 6.31 12.10
CA LEU A 202 15.98 5.24 11.59
C LEU A 202 15.41 3.86 11.94
N VAL A 203 14.97 3.65 13.19
CA VAL A 203 14.35 2.39 13.62
C VAL A 203 13.03 2.15 12.87
N LEU A 204 12.21 3.18 12.72
CA LEU A 204 10.97 3.11 11.94
C LEU A 204 11.26 2.76 10.46
N GLY A 205 12.26 3.38 9.85
CA GLY A 205 12.67 3.13 8.48
C GLY A 205 13.12 1.68 8.25
N ILE A 206 13.94 1.13 9.14
CA ILE A 206 14.40 -0.26 9.10
C ILE A 206 13.22 -1.22 9.26
N LEU A 207 12.39 -1.03 10.27
CA LEU A 207 11.24 -1.89 10.54
C LEU A 207 10.26 -1.90 9.37
N THR A 208 9.92 -0.72 8.86
CA THR A 208 9.00 -0.59 7.72
C THR A 208 9.58 -1.25 6.46
N ALA A 209 10.88 -1.05 6.17
CA ALA A 209 11.54 -1.70 5.04
C ALA A 209 11.48 -3.23 5.12
N VAL A 210 11.77 -3.80 6.30
CA VAL A 210 11.73 -5.25 6.53
C VAL A 210 10.29 -5.76 6.43
N LEU A 211 9.33 -5.09 7.06
CA LEU A 211 7.92 -5.47 7.05
C LEU A 211 7.34 -5.44 5.64
N PHE A 212 7.59 -4.38 4.88
CA PHE A 212 7.11 -4.28 3.50
C PHE A 212 7.78 -5.31 2.61
N SER A 213 9.10 -5.49 2.72
CA SER A 213 9.84 -6.51 1.97
C SER A 213 9.29 -7.90 2.24
N TYR A 214 9.03 -8.26 3.50
CA TYR A 214 8.45 -9.55 3.85
C TYR A 214 7.00 -9.69 3.34
N GLY A 215 6.12 -8.75 3.70
CA GLY A 215 4.69 -8.86 3.42
C GLY A 215 4.36 -8.84 1.92
N PHE A 216 5.00 -7.96 1.15
CA PHE A 216 4.70 -7.83 -0.28
C PHE A 216 5.42 -8.86 -1.14
N SER A 217 6.64 -9.30 -0.80
CA SER A 217 7.29 -10.37 -1.55
C SER A 217 6.48 -11.67 -1.47
N GLN A 218 5.86 -11.96 -0.32
CA GLN A 218 4.92 -13.08 -0.20
C GLN A 218 3.73 -12.93 -1.16
N LEU A 219 3.05 -11.79 -1.12
CA LEU A 219 1.85 -11.53 -1.92
C LEU A 219 2.15 -11.59 -3.43
N ILE A 220 3.23 -10.94 -3.86
CA ILE A 220 3.67 -10.93 -5.27
C ILE A 220 4.02 -12.35 -5.71
N THR A 221 4.72 -13.12 -4.89
CA THR A 221 5.08 -14.52 -5.20
C THR A 221 3.84 -15.42 -5.31
N GLU A 222 2.88 -15.28 -4.38
CA GLU A 222 1.61 -16.02 -4.40
C GLU A 222 0.77 -15.65 -5.65
N VAL A 223 0.71 -14.37 -6.03
CA VAL A 223 -0.05 -13.88 -7.19
C VAL A 223 0.62 -14.26 -8.50
N ALA A 224 1.95 -14.22 -8.57
CA ALA A 224 2.72 -14.68 -9.74
C ALA A 224 2.52 -16.18 -9.98
N TYR A 225 2.50 -16.98 -8.91
CA TYR A 225 2.19 -18.41 -9.04
C TYR A 225 0.71 -18.66 -9.41
N LEU A 226 -0.22 -17.87 -8.86
CA LEU A 226 -1.62 -17.92 -9.30
C LEU A 226 -1.77 -17.57 -10.79
N LEU A 227 -1.01 -16.60 -11.30
CA LEU A 227 -0.99 -16.27 -12.72
C LEU A 227 -0.56 -17.49 -13.56
N TYR A 228 0.49 -18.19 -13.13
CA TYR A 228 0.91 -19.46 -13.74
C TYR A 228 -0.22 -20.52 -13.70
N LEU A 229 -0.92 -20.67 -12.57
CA LEU A 229 -2.04 -21.63 -12.49
C LEU A 229 -3.21 -21.25 -13.42
N LYS A 230 -3.53 -19.96 -13.54
CA LYS A 230 -4.60 -19.45 -14.42
C LYS A 230 -4.28 -19.61 -15.91
N THR A 231 -3.00 -19.66 -16.31
CA THR A 231 -2.61 -19.97 -17.70
C THR A 231 -2.73 -21.46 -18.00
N GLN A 232 -2.52 -22.33 -17.00
CA GLN A 232 -2.62 -23.79 -17.15
C GLN A 232 -4.07 -24.29 -17.14
N SER A 233 -4.92 -23.76 -16.25
CA SER A 233 -6.29 -24.25 -16.11
C SER A 233 -7.30 -23.15 -15.80
N LYS A 234 -8.47 -23.24 -16.45
CA LYS A 234 -9.63 -22.38 -16.17
C LYS A 234 -10.21 -22.62 -14.78
N GLU A 235 -9.83 -23.71 -14.11
CA GLU A 235 -10.33 -24.02 -12.78
C GLU A 235 -9.94 -22.97 -11.73
N TYR A 236 -8.85 -22.24 -11.96
CA TYR A 236 -8.36 -21.17 -11.08
C TYR A 236 -8.92 -19.79 -11.42
N TRP A 237 -9.84 -19.71 -12.40
CA TRP A 237 -10.46 -18.44 -12.80
C TRP A 237 -11.46 -17.97 -11.74
N GLU A 238 -11.55 -16.66 -11.56
CA GLU A 238 -12.49 -16.07 -10.61
C GLU A 238 -13.92 -16.17 -11.12
N ASP A 239 -14.85 -16.38 -10.19
CA ASP A 239 -16.27 -16.30 -10.50
C ASP A 239 -16.67 -14.85 -10.75
N VAL A 240 -17.52 -14.62 -11.76
CA VAL A 240 -18.03 -13.28 -12.03
C VAL A 240 -18.85 -12.82 -10.82
N PRO A 241 -18.49 -11.69 -10.18
CA PRO A 241 -19.19 -11.25 -8.99
C PRO A 241 -20.61 -10.85 -9.34
N LYS A 242 -21.57 -11.39 -8.58
CA LYS A 242 -23.01 -11.10 -8.75
C LYS A 242 -23.36 -9.63 -8.50
N LYS A 243 -22.47 -8.86 -7.86
CA LYS A 243 -22.66 -7.44 -7.54
C LYS A 243 -21.67 -6.59 -8.34
N LYS A 244 -22.20 -5.69 -9.18
CA LYS A 244 -21.38 -4.76 -9.97
C LYS A 244 -20.70 -3.75 -9.06
N GLU A 245 -19.37 -3.76 -9.02
CA GLU A 245 -18.58 -2.67 -8.45
C GLU A 245 -18.92 -1.37 -9.21
N THR A 246 -19.26 -0.33 -8.47
CA THR A 246 -19.61 0.98 -9.03
C THR A 246 -18.78 2.04 -8.34
N PHE A 247 -18.53 3.19 -8.96
CA PHE A 247 -17.87 4.34 -8.31
C PHE A 247 -18.40 4.64 -6.89
N ARG A 248 -19.71 4.46 -6.69
CA ARG A 248 -20.35 4.62 -5.37
C ARG A 248 -19.86 3.63 -4.30
N ASN A 249 -19.51 2.40 -4.67
CA ASN A 249 -18.95 1.42 -3.74
C ASN A 249 -17.51 1.78 -3.36
N LEU A 250 -16.69 2.24 -4.34
CA LEU A 250 -15.32 2.70 -4.11
C LEU A 250 -15.26 3.85 -3.08
N PHE A 251 -16.16 4.82 -3.18
CA PHE A 251 -16.23 5.95 -2.25
C PHE A 251 -17.19 5.73 -1.08
N LYS A 252 -17.70 4.51 -0.86
CA LYS A 252 -18.71 4.24 0.19
C LYS A 252 -18.18 4.57 1.59
N ASP A 253 -16.88 4.42 1.81
CA ASP A 253 -16.22 4.73 3.08
C ASP A 253 -16.03 6.23 3.32
N PHE A 254 -16.07 7.07 2.27
CA PHE A 254 -16.13 8.54 2.35
C PHE A 254 -17.53 9.08 2.65
N SER A 255 -18.42 8.26 3.24
CA SER A 255 -19.78 8.68 3.54
C SER A 255 -19.78 9.87 4.50
N LEU A 256 -20.53 10.94 4.19
CA LEU A 256 -20.66 12.15 5.02
C LEU A 256 -20.90 11.89 6.52
N LYS A 257 -21.66 10.84 6.88
CA LYS A 257 -21.91 10.48 8.28
C LYS A 257 -20.63 10.01 8.99
N LYS A 258 -19.81 9.22 8.30
CA LYS A 258 -18.48 8.79 8.80
C LYS A 258 -17.44 9.89 8.67
N ALA A 259 -17.51 10.70 7.61
CA ALA A 259 -16.58 11.79 7.34
C ALA A 259 -16.59 12.84 8.45
N LYS A 260 -17.76 13.20 9.01
CA LYS A 260 -17.80 14.13 10.17
C LYS A 260 -16.96 13.64 11.34
N ILE A 261 -17.12 12.37 11.74
CA ILE A 261 -16.39 11.78 12.86
C ILE A 261 -14.91 11.59 12.48
N ARG A 262 -14.64 11.09 11.28
CA ARG A 262 -13.28 10.84 10.77
C ARG A 262 -12.47 12.13 10.62
N ILE A 263 -13.01 13.15 9.94
CA ILE A 263 -12.35 14.46 9.76
C ILE A 263 -12.14 15.13 11.11
N SER A 264 -13.11 15.06 12.04
CA SER A 264 -12.91 15.57 13.41
C SER A 264 -11.78 14.83 14.15
N LEU A 265 -11.68 13.51 14.00
CA LEU A 265 -10.56 12.73 14.56
C LEU A 265 -9.23 13.07 13.89
N GLU A 266 -9.18 13.19 12.56
CA GLU A 266 -7.98 13.57 11.81
C GLU A 266 -7.50 14.96 12.23
N ILE A 267 -8.40 15.94 12.36
CA ILE A 267 -8.09 17.27 12.89
C ILE A 267 -7.59 17.18 14.33
N LEU A 268 -8.26 16.41 15.20
CA LEU A 268 -7.85 16.23 16.60
C LEU A 268 -6.44 15.61 16.70
N PHE A 269 -6.17 14.54 15.97
CA PHE A 269 -4.84 13.91 15.92
C PHE A 269 -3.80 14.89 15.36
N CYS A 270 -4.15 15.66 14.33
CA CYS A 270 -3.27 16.69 13.78
C CYS A 270 -3.00 17.80 14.81
N SER A 271 -3.99 18.22 15.59
CA SER A 271 -3.85 19.21 16.66
C SER A 271 -3.03 18.69 17.84
N ILE A 272 -3.23 17.44 18.26
CA ILE A 272 -2.43 16.80 19.31
C ILE A 272 -0.98 16.67 18.84
N PHE A 273 -0.77 16.22 17.60
CA PHE A 273 0.55 16.15 17.00
C PHE A 273 1.23 17.52 16.98
N LEU A 274 0.56 18.56 16.46
CA LEU A 274 1.08 19.94 16.43
C LEU A 274 1.33 20.51 17.84
N GLY A 275 0.51 20.17 18.83
CA GLY A 275 0.67 20.59 20.22
C GLY A 275 1.88 19.92 20.92
N ILE A 276 2.09 18.63 20.68
CA ILE A 276 3.30 17.91 21.12
C ILE A 276 4.54 18.55 20.47
N MET A 277 4.46 18.85 19.18
CA MET A 277 5.55 19.54 18.47
C MET A 277 5.84 20.91 19.11
N TYR A 278 4.82 21.73 19.37
CA TYR A 278 4.97 23.03 20.01
C TYR A 278 5.64 22.96 21.38
N ASN A 279 5.23 22.02 22.24
CA ASN A 279 5.80 21.86 23.58
C ASN A 279 7.25 21.35 23.59
N ILE A 280 7.71 20.69 22.53
CA ILE A 280 9.11 20.24 22.38
C ILE A 280 10.00 21.38 21.82
N GLY A 281 9.48 22.60 21.66
CA GLY A 281 10.26 23.77 21.21
C GLY A 281 10.43 23.88 19.69
N TYR A 282 9.66 23.09 18.92
CA TYR A 282 9.75 22.94 17.47
C TYR A 282 9.49 24.20 16.64
N PHE A 283 8.66 25.11 17.13
CA PHE A 283 8.38 26.39 16.45
C PHE A 283 9.36 27.50 16.85
N SER A 284 10.37 27.19 17.66
CA SER A 284 11.44 28.15 17.96
C SER A 284 12.43 28.23 16.79
N PRO A 285 12.78 29.43 16.32
CA PRO A 285 13.67 29.62 15.17
C PRO A 285 15.11 29.14 15.39
N SER A 286 15.50 28.78 16.62
CA SER A 286 16.83 28.30 16.98
C SER A 286 16.98 26.77 16.98
N SER A 287 15.89 26.01 16.83
CA SER A 287 15.95 24.54 16.88
C SER A 287 16.21 23.90 15.51
N TYR A 288 17.21 23.00 15.46
CA TYR A 288 17.51 22.10 14.34
C TYR A 288 16.31 21.16 14.09
N THR A 289 15.36 21.62 13.27
CA THR A 289 14.17 20.86 12.92
C THR A 289 14.46 19.93 11.74
N PRO A 290 14.24 18.61 11.85
CA PRO A 290 14.38 17.70 10.72
C PRO A 290 13.35 18.08 9.65
N LEU A 291 13.80 18.41 8.45
CA LEU A 291 12.92 18.83 7.35
C LEU A 291 11.77 17.83 7.11
N TRP A 292 12.00 16.52 7.31
CA TRP A 292 10.96 15.48 7.19
C TRP A 292 9.73 15.74 8.05
N LEU A 293 9.88 16.30 9.25
CA LEU A 293 8.77 16.56 10.16
C LEU A 293 7.90 17.73 9.70
N ILE A 294 8.51 18.77 9.12
CA ILE A 294 7.80 19.88 8.47
C ILE A 294 6.98 19.35 7.28
N TRP A 295 7.58 18.43 6.51
CA TRP A 295 6.89 17.75 5.42
C TRP A 295 5.75 16.87 5.92
N PHE A 296 5.95 16.12 7.00
CA PHE A 296 4.92 15.27 7.58
C PHE A 296 3.68 16.09 7.98
N GLY A 297 3.87 17.23 8.64
CA GLY A 297 2.78 18.17 8.96
C GLY A 297 2.05 18.71 7.74
N ARG A 298 2.77 19.10 6.68
CA ARG A 298 2.17 19.57 5.42
C ARG A 298 1.38 18.49 4.70
N THR A 299 1.91 17.26 4.66
CA THR A 299 1.22 16.12 4.06
C THR A 299 -0.05 15.75 4.81
N PHE A 300 -0.06 15.88 6.14
CA PHE A 300 -1.25 15.69 6.97
C PHE A 300 -2.36 16.68 6.63
N ILE A 301 -2.02 17.96 6.43
CA ILE A 301 -2.99 18.99 6.03
C ILE A 301 -3.56 18.70 4.64
N ILE A 302 -2.73 18.28 3.68
CA ILE A 302 -3.16 17.92 2.33
C ILE A 302 -4.09 16.69 2.35
N LEU A 303 -3.77 15.70 3.18
CA LEU A 303 -4.60 14.50 3.37
C LEU A 303 -6.00 14.83 3.89
N ILE A 304 -6.09 15.70 4.91
CA ILE A 304 -7.38 16.19 5.43
C ILE A 304 -8.17 16.90 4.31
N GLY A 305 -7.49 17.74 3.51
CA GLY A 305 -8.09 18.42 2.36
C GLY A 305 -8.66 17.44 1.32
N LEU A 306 -7.90 16.40 0.97
CA LEU A 306 -8.36 15.37 0.04
C LEU A 306 -9.55 14.56 0.60
N ASP A 307 -9.57 14.29 1.91
CA ASP A 307 -10.67 13.56 2.56
C ASP A 307 -11.99 14.36 2.57
N ILE A 308 -11.89 15.67 2.80
CA ILE A 308 -13.02 16.62 2.67
C ILE A 308 -13.53 16.63 1.23
N LEU A 309 -12.62 16.71 0.25
CA LEU A 309 -12.96 16.81 -1.17
C LEU A 309 -13.63 15.52 -1.68
N GLY A 310 -13.11 14.35 -1.30
CA GLY A 310 -13.74 13.06 -1.59
C GLY A 310 -15.13 12.91 -0.97
N SER A 311 -15.29 13.37 0.27
CA SER A 311 -16.59 13.39 0.97
C SER A 311 -17.60 14.33 0.29
N PHE A 312 -17.13 15.46 -0.23
CA PHE A 312 -17.96 16.41 -0.99
C PHE A 312 -18.41 15.84 -2.34
N ILE A 313 -17.49 15.22 -3.11
CA ILE A 313 -17.83 14.57 -4.39
C ILE A 313 -18.92 13.51 -4.19
N LEU A 314 -18.76 12.64 -3.18
CA LEU A 314 -19.76 11.61 -2.87
C LEU A 314 -21.12 12.22 -2.48
N SER A 315 -21.13 13.34 -1.75
CA SER A 315 -22.36 14.09 -1.42
C SER A 315 -23.06 14.59 -2.68
N MET A 316 -22.31 15.17 -3.60
CA MET A 316 -22.82 15.69 -4.88
C MET A 316 -23.42 14.56 -5.73
N MET A 317 -22.74 13.42 -5.83
CA MET A 317 -23.26 12.22 -6.52
C MET A 317 -24.59 11.72 -5.90
N LYS A 318 -24.73 11.76 -4.57
CA LYS A 318 -25.99 11.40 -3.89
C LYS A 318 -27.11 12.38 -4.24
N ARG A 319 -26.82 13.69 -4.20
CA ARG A 319 -27.79 14.75 -4.53
C ARG A 319 -28.28 14.68 -5.96
N LEU A 320 -27.38 14.49 -6.92
CA LEU A 320 -27.72 14.33 -8.34
C LEU A 320 -28.68 13.14 -8.55
N LYS A 321 -28.40 11.98 -7.94
CA LYS A 321 -29.27 10.79 -8.07
C LYS A 321 -30.66 10.98 -7.45
N THR A 322 -30.78 11.73 -6.35
CA THR A 322 -32.08 12.09 -5.76
C THR A 322 -32.84 13.10 -6.62
N GLY A 323 -32.15 14.04 -7.27
CA GLY A 323 -32.74 14.98 -8.23
C GLY A 323 -33.32 14.25 -9.44
N PHE A 324 -32.57 13.33 -10.04
CA PHE A 324 -33.04 12.50 -11.16
C PHE A 324 -34.22 11.58 -10.80
N LYS A 325 -34.28 11.07 -9.55
CA LYS A 325 -35.45 10.29 -9.07
C LYS A 325 -36.71 11.15 -8.87
N LYS A 326 -36.57 12.43 -8.53
CA LYS A 326 -37.70 13.37 -8.42
C LYS A 326 -38.21 13.80 -9.81
N GLY A 327 -37.33 13.93 -10.80
CA GLY A 327 -37.72 14.29 -12.18
C GLY A 327 -38.39 13.17 -12.99
N LYS A 328 -38.23 11.89 -12.60
CA LYS A 328 -38.94 10.75 -13.21
C LYS A 328 -40.32 10.44 -12.60
N LYS A 329 -40.76 11.23 -11.61
CA LYS A 329 -42.14 11.23 -11.13
C LYS A 329 -42.90 12.39 -11.79
N LYS A 330 -43.16 12.26 -13.09
CA LYS A 330 -44.24 12.97 -13.79
C LYS A 330 -44.75 12.05 -14.88
#